data_AF-A0A401NZ64-F1
#
_entry.id   AF-A0A401NZ64-F1
#
_cell.length_a   1.000
_cell.length_b   1.000
_cell.length_c   1.000
_cell.angle_alpha   90.00
_cell.angle_beta   90.00
_cell.angle_gamma   90.00
#
_symmetry.space_group_name_H-M   'P 1'
#
loop_
_entity.id
_entity.type
_entity.pdbx_description
1 polymer ?
#
loop_
_entity_poly.entity_id
_entity_poly.type
_entity_poly.pdbx_seq_one_letter_code
_entity_poly.pdbx_strand_id
1 'polypeptide(L)'
;MVSVNFGQQSTQLPVMMVTGEEPSLLGCDRLKEIKLNWSEIFHVSEWKLPERARKYEIFFCDGLKSKDYKLRFMWIQRQLPRFFKARSVPYVLREKVDIEVNRLEKHGIIQPVSFSE
;
A
#
# COMPACT_ATOMS: atom_id res chain seq x y z
N MET A 1 -26.53 7.29 20.22
CA MET A 1 -25.97 5.93 20.31
C MET A 1 -26.98 4.95 19.74
N VAL A 2 -26.54 3.87 19.12
CA VAL A 2 -27.41 2.83 18.53
C VAL A 2 -27.01 1.48 19.09
N SER A 3 -28.01 0.68 19.43
CA SER A 3 -27.82 -0.71 19.87
C SER A 3 -27.51 -1.57 18.64
N VAL A 4 -26.34 -2.18 18.63
CA VAL A 4 -25.93 -3.12 17.58
C VAL A 4 -25.93 -4.53 18.17
N ASN A 5 -26.68 -5.42 17.52
CA ASN A 5 -26.81 -6.81 17.91
C ASN A 5 -26.16 -7.67 16.83
N PHE A 6 -25.17 -8.49 17.20
CA PHE A 6 -24.50 -9.41 16.30
C PHE A 6 -24.24 -10.76 16.99
N GLY A 7 -24.89 -11.83 16.53
CA GLY A 7 -24.85 -13.14 17.19
C GLY A 7 -25.37 -13.04 18.63
N GLN A 8 -24.53 -13.43 19.61
CA GLN A 8 -24.83 -13.30 21.04
C GLN A 8 -24.33 -11.97 21.65
N GLN A 9 -23.78 -11.05 20.85
CA GLN A 9 -23.25 -9.78 21.31
C GLN A 9 -24.29 -8.67 21.15
N SER A 10 -24.46 -7.85 22.19
CA SER A 10 -25.27 -6.64 22.16
C SER A 10 -24.49 -5.50 22.79
N THR A 11 -24.17 -4.47 21.99
CA THR A 11 -23.35 -3.33 22.41
C THR A 11 -23.96 -2.02 21.90
N GLN A 12 -23.83 -0.96 22.69
CA GLN A 12 -24.23 0.40 22.34
C GLN A 12 -23.06 1.14 21.68
N LEU A 13 -23.19 1.49 20.40
CA LEU A 13 -22.16 2.19 19.64
C LEU A 13 -22.56 3.63 19.31
N PRO A 14 -21.60 4.57 19.28
CA PRO A 14 -21.85 5.91 18.76
C PRO A 14 -22.14 5.85 17.26
N VAL A 15 -23.04 6.73 16.79
CA VAL A 15 -23.36 6.89 15.36
C VAL A 15 -22.77 8.19 14.88
N MET A 16 -21.97 8.11 13.82
CA MET A 16 -21.49 9.26 13.09
C MET A 16 -22.38 9.44 11.86
N MET A 17 -23.04 10.59 11.76
CA MET A 17 -23.81 10.95 10.56
C MET A 17 -22.91 11.76 9.64
N VAL A 18 -22.73 11.27 8.42
CA VAL A 18 -22.04 11.98 7.35
C VAL A 18 -23.10 12.38 6.33
N THR A 19 -23.06 13.63 5.87
CA THR A 19 -23.98 14.13 4.84
C THR A 19 -23.60 13.51 3.48
N GLY A 20 -24.45 12.64 2.95
CA GLY A 20 -24.30 11.99 1.65
C GLY A 20 -25.32 10.87 1.46
N GLU A 21 -25.54 10.43 0.22
CA GLU A 21 -26.43 9.30 -0.12
C GLU A 21 -25.71 7.94 -0.12
N GLU A 22 -24.52 7.87 0.47
CA GLU A 22 -23.72 6.65 0.51
C GLU A 22 -24.24 5.65 1.55
N PRO A 23 -24.03 4.33 1.33
CA PRO A 23 -24.44 3.31 2.28
C PRO A 23 -23.76 3.51 3.64
N SER A 24 -24.48 3.17 4.71
CA SER A 24 -23.92 3.24 6.07
C SER A 24 -22.72 2.30 6.19
N LEU A 25 -21.54 2.88 6.47
CA LEU A 25 -20.31 2.13 6.62
C LEU A 25 -20.10 1.70 8.07
N LEU A 26 -19.65 0.46 8.24
CA LEU A 26 -19.13 -0.04 9.51
C LEU A 26 -17.62 0.19 9.54
N GLY A 27 -17.19 1.18 10.32
CA GLY A 27 -15.77 1.52 10.47
C GLY A 27 -14.99 0.52 11.32
N CYS A 28 -13.66 0.60 11.22
CA CYS A 28 -12.72 -0.23 12.00
C CYS A 28 -12.78 0.02 13.51
N ASP A 29 -13.23 1.20 13.92
CA ASP A 29 -13.53 1.55 15.32
C ASP A 29 -14.57 0.61 15.91
N ARG A 30 -15.63 0.29 15.15
CA ARG A 30 -16.71 -0.61 15.58
C ARG A 30 -16.28 -2.08 15.65
N LEU A 31 -15.34 -2.50 14.81
CA LEU A 31 -14.77 -3.86 14.82
C LEU A 31 -13.94 -4.17 16.07
N LYS A 32 -13.54 -3.16 16.85
CA LYS A 32 -12.89 -3.37 18.15
C LYS A 32 -13.88 -3.87 19.21
N GLU A 33 -15.13 -3.43 19.12
CA GLU A 33 -16.17 -3.75 20.09
C GLU A 33 -17.02 -4.95 19.67
N ILE A 34 -17.27 -5.09 18.37
CA ILE A 34 -18.00 -6.23 17.80
C ILE A 34 -17.00 -7.25 17.26
N LYS A 35 -16.96 -8.44 17.86
CA LYS A 35 -16.16 -9.55 17.34
C LYS A 35 -16.94 -10.30 16.28
N LEU A 36 -16.58 -10.07 15.04
CA LEU A 36 -17.12 -10.79 13.89
C LEU A 36 -16.66 -12.24 13.88
N ASN A 37 -17.54 -13.15 13.47
CA ASN A 37 -17.17 -14.54 13.24
C ASN A 37 -16.45 -14.68 11.89
N TRP A 38 -15.14 -14.42 11.89
CA TRP A 38 -14.33 -14.46 10.67
C TRP A 38 -14.28 -15.85 10.01
N SER A 39 -14.56 -16.93 10.74
CA SER A 39 -14.63 -18.26 10.13
C SER A 39 -15.89 -18.47 9.30
N GLU A 40 -16.91 -17.61 9.42
CA GLU A 40 -18.09 -17.62 8.57
C GLU A 40 -18.01 -16.55 7.48
N ILE A 41 -17.26 -15.48 7.74
CA ILE A 41 -17.14 -14.32 6.86
C ILE A 41 -15.97 -14.50 5.91
N PHE A 42 -16.26 -14.59 4.61
CA PHE A 42 -15.27 -14.87 3.56
C PHE A 42 -14.48 -16.17 3.79
N HIS A 43 -15.13 -17.19 4.36
CA HIS A 43 -14.53 -18.51 4.54
C HIS A 43 -14.14 -19.14 3.21
N VAL A 44 -12.84 -19.21 2.94
CA VAL A 44 -12.29 -19.89 1.77
C VAL A 44 -12.02 -21.34 2.17
N SER A 45 -13.00 -22.22 1.96
CA SER A 45 -12.93 -23.65 2.30
C SER A 45 -11.92 -24.43 1.44
N GLU A 46 -11.72 -24.03 0.19
CA GLU A 46 -10.77 -24.65 -0.73
C GLU A 46 -9.69 -23.66 -1.12
N TRP A 47 -8.59 -23.70 -0.37
CA TRP A 47 -7.42 -22.91 -0.69
C TRP A 47 -6.58 -23.62 -1.76
N LYS A 48 -7.02 -23.55 -3.03
CA LYS A 48 -6.20 -24.00 -4.18
C LYS A 48 -5.09 -22.98 -4.50
N LEU A 49 -4.25 -22.70 -3.50
CA LEU A 49 -3.12 -21.76 -3.59
C LEU A 49 -2.26 -22.03 -4.82
N PRO A 50 -1.87 -23.29 -5.12
CA PRO A 50 -1.00 -23.56 -6.25
C PRO A 50 -1.66 -23.26 -7.59
N GLU A 51 -2.93 -23.61 -7.77
CA GLU A 51 -3.66 -23.36 -9.02
C GLU A 51 -3.93 -21.88 -9.25
N ARG A 52 -4.29 -21.14 -8.18
CA ARG A 52 -4.50 -19.69 -8.25
C ARG A 52 -3.19 -18.93 -8.40
N ALA A 53 -2.13 -19.34 -7.70
CA ALA A 53 -0.80 -18.75 -7.86
C ALA A 53 -0.29 -18.96 -9.29
N ARG A 54 -0.50 -20.14 -9.90
CA ARG A 54 -0.22 -20.38 -11.34
C ARG A 54 -1.06 -19.47 -12.24
N LYS A 55 -2.35 -19.30 -11.96
CA LYS A 55 -3.23 -18.41 -12.75
C LYS A 55 -2.77 -16.95 -12.72
N TYR A 56 -2.21 -16.50 -11.60
CA TYR A 56 -1.76 -15.13 -11.37
C TYR A 56 -0.24 -15.04 -11.23
N GLU A 57 0.49 -15.95 -11.88
CA GLU A 57 1.94 -16.11 -11.70
C GLU A 57 2.69 -14.80 -11.93
N ILE A 58 2.22 -13.96 -12.86
CA ILE A 58 2.78 -12.63 -13.17
C ILE A 58 2.90 -11.74 -11.92
N PHE A 59 1.97 -11.84 -10.96
CA PHE A 59 1.96 -11.07 -9.70
C PHE A 59 2.81 -11.70 -8.60
N PHE A 60 3.14 -12.99 -8.73
CA PHE A 60 3.93 -13.75 -7.77
C PHE A 60 5.34 -14.07 -8.27
N CYS A 61 5.69 -13.61 -9.48
CA CYS A 61 7.07 -13.66 -9.98
C CYS A 61 7.97 -12.80 -9.11
N ASP A 62 9.21 -13.25 -8.92
CA ASP A 62 10.24 -12.44 -8.29
C ASP A 62 10.58 -11.23 -9.17
N GLY A 63 10.71 -10.06 -8.55
CA GLY A 63 10.96 -8.78 -9.22
C GLY A 63 9.80 -7.78 -9.20
N LEU A 64 10.15 -6.50 -9.15
CA LEU A 64 9.21 -5.39 -9.21
C LEU A 64 8.73 -5.19 -10.65
N LYS A 65 7.50 -5.62 -10.96
CA LYS A 65 6.85 -5.34 -12.25
C LYS A 65 5.89 -4.17 -12.08
N SER A 66 6.29 -2.98 -12.50
CA SER A 66 5.38 -1.85 -12.66
C SER A 66 4.76 -1.86 -14.06
N LYS A 67 3.49 -1.48 -14.17
CA LYS A 67 2.90 -1.12 -15.47
C LYS A 67 3.58 0.14 -16.00
N ASP A 68 3.63 0.29 -17.33
CA ASP A 68 4.18 1.46 -18.03
C ASP A 68 3.29 2.71 -17.88
N TYR A 69 3.15 3.22 -16.66
CA TYR A 69 2.48 4.49 -16.41
C TYR A 69 3.52 5.59 -16.24
N LYS A 70 3.53 6.53 -17.17
CA LYS A 70 4.31 7.76 -17.05
C LYS A 70 3.56 8.72 -16.14
N LEU A 71 4.05 8.91 -14.92
CA LEU A 71 3.59 9.96 -14.03
C LEU A 71 4.21 11.29 -14.47
N ARG A 72 3.39 12.34 -14.60
CA ARG A 72 3.86 13.71 -14.71
C ARG A 72 3.59 14.42 -13.39
N PHE A 73 4.65 14.91 -12.76
CA PHE A 73 4.52 15.80 -11.62
C PHE A 73 4.14 17.19 -12.14
N MET A 74 2.97 17.68 -11.73
CA MET A 74 2.53 19.05 -12.03
C MET A 74 2.98 19.96 -10.89
N TRP A 75 3.83 20.93 -11.20
CA TRP A 75 4.31 21.88 -10.23
C TRP A 75 3.23 22.92 -9.90
N ILE A 76 2.98 23.15 -8.61
CA ILE A 76 2.17 24.27 -8.14
C ILE A 76 3.03 25.53 -8.30
N GLN A 77 2.98 26.12 -9.50
CA GLN A 77 3.66 27.35 -9.92
C GLN A 77 5.20 27.27 -10.07
N ARG A 78 5.78 28.35 -10.62
CA ARG A 78 7.19 28.53 -11.07
C ARG A 78 8.25 28.25 -9.99
N GLN A 79 8.40 27.00 -9.58
CA GLN A 79 9.48 26.55 -8.73
C GLN A 79 10.71 26.28 -9.59
N LEU A 80 11.84 26.88 -9.21
CA LEU A 80 13.13 26.63 -9.86
C LEU A 80 13.74 25.32 -9.35
N PRO A 81 14.35 24.49 -10.22
CA PRO A 81 15.13 23.33 -9.80
C PRO A 81 16.19 23.73 -8.77
N ARG A 82 16.31 22.95 -7.69
CA ARG A 82 17.32 23.16 -6.64
C ARG A 82 18.39 22.09 -6.74
N PHE A 83 19.62 22.51 -7.02
CA PHE A 83 20.78 21.62 -7.02
C PHE A 83 21.37 21.54 -5.62
N PHE A 84 21.20 20.39 -4.96
CA PHE A 84 21.80 20.10 -3.67
C PHE A 84 23.05 19.24 -3.83
N LYS A 85 24.08 19.52 -3.01
CA LYS A 85 25.24 18.62 -2.91
C LYS A 85 24.85 17.31 -2.22
N ALA A 86 25.40 16.19 -2.68
CA ALA A 86 25.22 14.90 -2.04
C ALA A 86 25.72 14.93 -0.58
N ARG A 87 24.95 14.31 0.32
CA ARG A 87 25.31 14.19 1.73
C ARG A 87 26.40 13.12 1.89
N SER A 88 27.33 13.32 2.82
CA SER A 88 28.34 12.30 3.12
C SER A 88 27.68 11.06 3.73
N VAL A 89 27.96 9.90 3.15
CA VAL A 89 27.50 8.61 3.67
C VAL A 89 28.52 8.10 4.70
N PRO A 90 28.10 7.73 5.92
CA PRO A 90 29.00 7.11 6.90
C PRO A 90 29.72 5.89 6.31
N TYR A 91 31.00 5.72 6.61
CA TYR A 91 31.82 4.65 6.03
C TYR A 91 31.21 3.25 6.21
N VAL A 92 30.66 2.98 7.41
CA VAL A 92 30.00 1.72 7.76
C VAL A 92 28.80 1.39 6.85
N LEU A 93 28.13 2.40 6.32
CA LEU A 93 26.94 2.24 5.47
C LEU A 93 27.26 2.26 3.98
N ARG A 94 28.47 2.68 3.60
CA ARG A 94 28.83 2.92 2.19
C ARG A 94 28.65 1.68 1.34
N GLU A 95 29.18 0.54 1.78
CA GLU A 95 29.08 -0.73 1.07
C GLU A 95 27.61 -1.16 0.87
N LYS A 96 26.78 -1.04 1.92
CA LYS A 96 25.36 -1.39 1.83
C LYS A 96 24.60 -0.48 0.87
N VAL A 97 24.92 0.81 0.88
CA VAL A 97 24.32 1.79 -0.04
C VAL A 97 24.73 1.48 -1.47
N ASP A 98 26.02 1.22 -1.73
CA ASP A 98 26.53 0.92 -3.07
C ASP A 98 25.90 -0.37 -3.61
N ILE A 99 25.74 -1.41 -2.78
CA ILE A 99 25.05 -2.65 -3.17
C ILE A 99 23.61 -2.36 -3.58
N GLU A 100 22.88 -1.58 -2.79
CA GLU A 100 21.47 -1.29 -3.06
C GLU A 100 21.30 -0.40 -4.29
N VAL A 101 22.14 0.61 -4.48
CA VAL A 101 22.15 1.47 -5.68
C VAL A 101 22.38 0.61 -6.93
N ASN A 102 23.37 -0.28 -6.91
CA ASN A 102 23.65 -1.20 -8.01
C ASN A 102 22.48 -2.16 -8.28
N ARG A 103 21.81 -2.63 -7.23
CA ARG A 103 20.63 -3.51 -7.34
C ARG A 103 19.49 -2.77 -8.04
N LEU A 104 19.20 -1.54 -7.64
CA LEU A 104 18.13 -0.71 -8.21
C LEU A 104 18.39 -0.36 -9.68
N GLU A 105 19.65 -0.05 -10.03
CA GLU A 105 20.06 0.23 -11.41
C GLU A 105 19.92 -1.02 -12.29
N LYS A 106 20.38 -2.19 -11.83
CA LYS A 106 20.22 -3.48 -12.54
C LYS A 106 18.74 -3.85 -12.78
N HIS A 107 17.86 -3.51 -11.85
CA HIS A 107 16.42 -3.71 -12.01
C HIS A 107 15.73 -2.63 -12.87
N GLY A 108 16.47 -1.62 -13.37
CA GLY A 108 15.92 -0.55 -14.20
C GLY A 108 14.99 0.41 -13.45
N ILE A 109 15.07 0.44 -12.12
CA ILE A 109 14.23 1.32 -11.26
C ILE A 109 14.79 2.74 -11.26
N ILE A 110 16.11 2.86 -11.24
CA ILE A 110 16.84 4.13 -11.34
C ILE A 110 17.77 4.08 -12.55
N GLN A 111 18.07 5.25 -13.10
CA GLN A 111 19.04 5.41 -14.18
C GLN A 111 19.88 6.67 -13.91
N PRO A 112 21.16 6.67 -14.31
CA PRO A 112 21.97 7.87 -14.28
C PRO A 112 21.42 8.90 -15.27
N VAL A 113 21.22 10.12 -14.80
CA VAL A 113 20.79 11.26 -15.63
C VAL A 113 21.81 12.40 -15.50
N SER A 114 22.11 13.06 -16.62
CA SER A 114 23.03 14.20 -16.65
C SER A 114 22.33 15.52 -16.34
N PHE A 115 21.04 15.65 -16.67
CA PHE A 115 20.26 16.87 -16.50
C PHE A 115 18.85 16.54 -15.99
N SER A 116 18.30 17.44 -15.16
CA SER A 116 16.88 17.44 -14.80
C SER A 116 16.16 18.41 -15.73
N GLU A 117 15.13 17.92 -16.43
CA GLU A 117 14.16 18.77 -17.15
C GLU A 117 13.23 19.51 -16.19
#